data_AF-A0A2P2I3Q3-F1
#
_entry.id   AF-A0A2P2I3Q3-F1
#
_cell.length_a   1.000
_cell.length_b   1.000
_cell.length_c   1.000
_cell.angle_alpha   90.00
_cell.angle_beta   90.00
_cell.angle_gamma   90.00
#
_symmetry.space_group_name_H-M   'P 1'
#
loop_
_entity.id
_entity.type
_entity.pdbx_description
1 polymer ?
#
loop_
_entity_poly.entity_id
_entity_poly.type
_entity_poly.pdbx_seq_one_letter_code
_entity_poly.pdbx_strand_id
1 'polypeptide(L)'
;FAASVEQRDPLDEEYGYVEVRPGAHMFWAMYHVDQEGDYSTFPLILWLQGGPGGSGVGYGNFEELGPYDINGNHRPYAWTKKANVLFVDNPVGTGYSYVEDDALYVKDNAQIAADLVTCMKEVFKTNPDMERMPFFVFAESYGGKMTVDFALAFDEAIKNGEVTSDFRGVALGDSWISPMDSVNTWGSYLDHCGSRNPSCKDM
;
A
#
# COMPACT_ATOMS: atom_id res chain seq x y z
N PHE A 1 16.25 11.91 25.70
CA PHE A 1 15.41 12.98 25.18
C PHE A 1 14.56 12.38 24.08
N ALA A 2 13.27 12.17 24.31
CA ALA A 2 12.37 11.85 23.20
C ALA A 2 12.25 13.13 22.35
N ALA A 3 12.46 13.03 21.04
CA ALA A 3 12.10 14.12 20.13
C ALA A 3 10.61 14.45 20.37
N SER A 4 10.28 15.74 20.45
CA SER A 4 8.89 16.17 20.49
C SER A 4 8.23 15.78 19.17
N VAL A 5 7.13 15.04 19.23
CA VAL A 5 6.31 14.71 18.05
C VAL A 5 5.87 16.02 17.40
N GLU A 6 5.99 16.10 16.07
CA GLU A 6 5.51 17.27 15.34
C GLU A 6 3.99 17.37 15.49
N GLN A 7 3.44 18.56 15.75
CA GLN A 7 1.98 18.69 15.88
C GLN A 7 1.37 18.81 14.48
N ARG A 8 0.36 17.98 14.18
CA ARG A 8 -0.34 17.96 12.89
C ARG A 8 -1.83 18.12 13.08
N ASP A 9 -2.48 18.82 12.15
CA ASP A 9 -3.93 18.98 12.15
C ASP A 9 -4.61 17.68 11.64
N PRO A 10 -5.86 17.39 12.06
CA PRO A 10 -6.61 16.26 11.54
C PRO A 10 -6.73 16.32 10.01
N LEU A 11 -6.48 15.19 9.34
CA LEU A 11 -6.44 15.06 7.88
C LEU A 11 -5.39 15.93 7.16
N ASP A 12 -4.38 16.43 7.87
CA ASP A 12 -3.23 17.05 7.20
C ASP A 12 -2.61 16.05 6.20
N GLU A 13 -2.21 16.58 5.04
CA GLU A 13 -1.78 15.80 3.89
C GLU A 13 -0.28 15.99 3.66
N GLU A 14 0.44 14.88 3.52
CA GLU A 14 1.84 14.87 3.12
C GLU A 14 2.01 14.03 1.86
N TYR A 15 2.82 14.48 0.92
CA TYR A 15 3.13 13.72 -0.29
C TYR A 15 4.50 14.07 -0.83
N GLY A 16 5.06 13.16 -1.63
CA GLY A 16 6.36 13.38 -2.22
C GLY A 16 6.79 12.26 -3.14
N TYR A 17 8.02 12.40 -3.62
CA TYR A 17 8.69 11.40 -4.43
C TYR A 17 9.90 10.86 -3.68
N VAL A 18 10.15 9.56 -3.83
CA VAL A 18 11.41 8.92 -3.44
C VAL A 18 12.08 8.36 -4.68
N GLU A 19 13.33 8.72 -4.90
CA GLU A 19 14.18 8.06 -5.89
C GLU A 19 14.65 6.70 -5.32
N VAL A 20 13.93 5.63 -5.67
CA VAL A 20 14.14 4.29 -5.10
C VAL A 20 15.30 3.55 -5.77
N ARG A 21 15.62 3.94 -7.00
CA ARG A 21 16.81 3.57 -7.78
C ARG A 21 17.18 4.76 -8.67
N PRO A 22 18.43 4.88 -9.14
CA PRO A 22 18.80 5.96 -10.07
C PRO A 22 17.84 6.07 -11.24
N GLY A 23 17.13 7.19 -11.35
CA GLY A 23 16.14 7.48 -12.39
C GLY A 23 14.80 6.75 -12.25
N ALA A 24 14.50 6.11 -11.11
CA ALA A 24 13.22 5.47 -10.82
C ALA A 24 12.61 6.08 -9.55
N HIS A 25 11.44 6.69 -9.68
CA HIS A 25 10.84 7.57 -8.68
C HIS A 25 9.46 7.06 -8.27
N MET A 26 9.26 6.76 -6.99
CA MET A 26 7.97 6.35 -6.42
C MET A 26 7.28 7.54 -5.76
N PHE A 27 6.03 7.78 -6.14
CA PHE A 27 5.14 8.75 -5.51
C PHE A 27 4.39 8.13 -4.33
N TRP A 28 4.28 8.90 -3.26
CA TRP A 28 3.49 8.56 -2.09
C TRP A 28 2.66 9.76 -1.63
N ALA A 29 1.50 9.48 -1.05
CA ALA A 29 0.64 10.46 -0.41
C ALA A 29 0.08 9.87 0.87
N MET A 30 -0.08 10.70 1.89
CA MET A 30 -0.49 10.29 3.22
C MET A 30 -1.50 11.27 3.78
N TYR A 31 -2.48 10.74 4.50
CA TYR A 31 -3.37 11.52 5.35
C TYR A 31 -3.16 11.12 6.79
N HIS A 32 -2.98 12.11 7.65
CA HIS A 32 -3.01 11.91 9.08
C HIS A 32 -4.41 11.50 9.56
N VAL A 33 -4.45 10.86 10.71
CA VAL A 33 -5.70 10.43 11.35
C VAL A 33 -6.65 11.63 11.56
N ASP A 34 -7.93 11.44 11.26
CA ASP A 34 -9.02 12.41 11.48
C ASP A 34 -9.48 12.40 12.94
N GLN A 35 -8.53 12.67 13.84
CA GLN A 35 -8.75 12.78 15.28
C GLN A 35 -7.84 13.87 15.83
N GLU A 36 -8.35 14.68 16.75
CA GLU A 36 -7.50 15.62 17.49
C GLU A 36 -6.53 14.88 18.40
N GLY A 37 -5.32 15.42 18.55
CA GLY A 37 -4.30 14.92 19.47
C GLY A 37 -3.02 14.47 18.77
N ASP A 38 -2.26 13.63 19.46
CA ASP A 38 -0.99 13.10 18.95
C ASP A 38 -1.25 11.98 17.93
N TYR A 39 -1.09 12.29 16.64
CA TYR A 39 -1.30 11.36 15.54
C TYR A 39 -0.39 10.13 15.60
N SER A 40 0.79 10.24 16.25
CA SER A 40 1.76 9.14 16.38
C SER A 40 1.31 8.05 17.34
N THR A 41 0.27 8.30 18.14
CA THR A 41 -0.36 7.30 19.00
C THR A 41 -1.32 6.37 18.24
N PHE A 42 -1.68 6.71 17.00
CA PHE A 42 -2.54 5.91 16.13
C PHE A 42 -1.69 5.04 15.18
N PRO A 43 -2.23 3.93 14.66
CA PRO A 43 -1.52 3.10 13.70
C PRO A 43 -1.14 3.85 12.42
N LEU A 44 -0.06 3.42 11.79
CA LEU A 44 0.26 3.73 10.40
C LEU A 44 -0.15 2.56 9.53
N ILE A 45 -0.93 2.83 8.49
CA ILE A 45 -1.33 1.86 7.49
C ILE A 45 -0.67 2.23 6.16
N LEU A 46 0.12 1.32 5.60
CA LEU A 46 0.49 1.36 4.18
C LEU A 46 -0.58 0.62 3.37
N TRP A 47 -1.15 1.26 2.36
CA TRP A 47 -2.05 0.65 1.40
C TRP A 47 -1.34 0.34 0.07
N LEU A 48 -1.40 -0.93 -0.36
CA LEU A 48 -0.84 -1.38 -1.64
C LEU A 48 -1.92 -1.92 -2.57
N GLN A 49 -2.21 -1.15 -3.62
CA GLN A 49 -3.14 -1.52 -4.67
C GLN A 49 -2.59 -2.63 -5.57
N GLY A 50 -3.50 -3.35 -6.23
CA GLY A 50 -3.17 -4.43 -7.17
C GLY A 50 -2.97 -4.00 -8.63
N GLY A 51 -3.54 -4.79 -9.54
CA GLY A 51 -3.29 -4.73 -10.98
C GLY A 51 -2.50 -5.95 -11.47
N PRO A 52 -1.16 -5.94 -11.50
CA PRO A 52 -0.24 -4.87 -11.07
C PRO A 52 -0.35 -3.60 -11.94
N GLY A 53 -0.01 -2.45 -11.38
CA GLY A 53 -0.11 -1.15 -12.08
C GLY A 53 -1.32 -0.30 -11.68
N GLY A 54 -2.15 -0.77 -10.75
CA GLY A 54 -3.23 0.02 -10.17
C GLY A 54 -2.66 1.08 -9.22
N SER A 55 -3.06 2.34 -9.39
CA SER A 55 -2.60 3.43 -8.53
C SER A 55 -3.19 3.32 -7.12
N GLY A 56 -2.34 3.26 -6.10
CA GLY A 56 -2.76 3.28 -4.70
C GLY A 56 -3.31 4.65 -4.29
N VAL A 57 -2.76 5.72 -4.88
CA VAL A 57 -3.27 7.08 -4.68
C VAL A 57 -4.56 7.32 -5.48
N GLY A 58 -4.71 6.73 -6.66
CA GLY A 58 -5.92 6.86 -7.47
C GLY A 58 -7.08 6.04 -6.91
N TYR A 59 -6.92 4.72 -6.84
CA TYR A 59 -7.98 3.80 -6.44
C TYR A 59 -8.14 3.73 -4.92
N GLY A 60 -7.09 3.31 -4.22
CA GLY A 60 -7.13 3.11 -2.76
C GLY A 60 -7.60 4.36 -2.02
N ASN A 61 -7.00 5.51 -2.31
CA ASN A 61 -7.37 6.76 -1.66
C ASN A 61 -8.75 7.25 -2.11
N PHE A 62 -8.94 7.58 -3.40
CA PHE A 62 -10.14 8.32 -3.83
C PHE A 62 -11.35 7.45 -4.15
N GLU A 63 -11.18 6.17 -4.50
CA GLU A 63 -12.31 5.28 -4.82
C GLU A 63 -12.72 4.42 -3.62
N GLU A 64 -11.78 4.05 -2.75
CA GLU A 64 -12.02 3.04 -1.72
C GLU A 64 -12.09 3.58 -0.28
N LEU A 65 -10.93 3.90 0.32
CA LEU A 65 -10.79 4.01 1.78
C LEU A 65 -10.25 5.34 2.29
N GLY A 66 -9.79 6.22 1.40
CA GLY A 66 -9.30 7.54 1.75
C GLY A 66 -10.39 8.49 2.27
N PRO A 67 -9.97 9.67 2.78
CA PRO A 67 -10.87 10.63 3.40
C PRO A 67 -11.85 11.28 2.42
N TYR A 68 -11.50 11.33 1.14
CA TYR A 68 -12.30 11.96 0.09
C TYR A 68 -12.66 10.97 -1.02
N ASP A 69 -13.83 11.17 -1.64
CA ASP A 69 -14.17 10.50 -2.89
C ASP A 69 -13.57 11.23 -4.11
N ILE A 70 -13.75 10.69 -5.31
CA ILE A 70 -13.29 11.28 -6.58
C ILE A 70 -13.86 12.67 -6.88
N ASN A 71 -14.94 13.08 -6.20
CA ASN A 71 -15.55 14.39 -6.34
C ASN A 71 -15.09 15.36 -5.22
N GLY A 72 -14.18 14.92 -4.35
CA GLY A 72 -13.69 15.68 -3.20
C GLY A 72 -14.65 15.70 -2.00
N ASN A 73 -15.68 14.86 -1.97
CA ASN A 73 -16.59 14.78 -0.81
C ASN A 73 -15.99 13.91 0.29
N HIS A 74 -16.21 14.28 1.56
CA HIS A 74 -15.80 13.45 2.69
C HIS A 74 -16.47 12.07 2.68
N ARG A 75 -15.66 11.03 2.89
CA ARG A 75 -16.12 9.65 2.99
C ARG A 75 -16.48 9.30 4.45
N PRO A 76 -17.72 8.87 4.75
CA PRO A 76 -18.13 8.56 6.12
C PRO A 76 -17.44 7.33 6.71
N TYR A 77 -16.87 6.45 5.88
CA TYR A 77 -16.20 5.21 6.29
C TYR A 77 -14.70 5.21 5.98
N ALA A 78 -14.09 6.40 5.84
CA ALA A 78 -12.66 6.54 5.62
C ALA A 78 -11.85 5.88 6.74
N TRP A 79 -10.74 5.23 6.37
CA TRP A 79 -9.85 4.59 7.32
C TRP A 79 -9.05 5.60 8.15
N THR A 80 -8.89 6.82 7.62
CA THR A 80 -8.28 7.95 8.34
C THR A 80 -9.00 8.28 9.65
N LYS A 81 -10.24 7.83 9.86
CA LYS A 81 -10.93 7.95 11.15
C LYS A 81 -10.29 7.17 12.29
N LYS A 82 -9.41 6.21 11.98
CA LYS A 82 -8.82 5.25 12.95
C LYS A 82 -7.31 5.06 12.82
N ALA A 83 -6.71 5.49 11.72
CA ALA A 83 -5.28 5.33 11.48
C ALA A 83 -4.77 6.48 10.60
N ASN A 84 -3.47 6.67 10.59
CA ASN A 84 -2.82 7.44 9.55
C ASN A 84 -2.64 6.51 8.34
N VAL A 85 -2.90 6.99 7.13
CA VAL A 85 -2.95 6.13 5.94
C VAL A 85 -2.01 6.67 4.87
N LEU A 86 -1.00 5.87 4.55
CA LEU A 86 -0.01 6.09 3.51
C LEU A 86 -0.40 5.27 2.27
N PHE A 87 -0.57 5.97 1.16
CA PHE A 87 -0.82 5.40 -0.16
C PHE A 87 0.44 5.53 -1.00
N VAL A 88 0.79 4.47 -1.71
CA VAL A 88 1.96 4.45 -2.59
C VAL A 88 1.54 4.01 -3.98
N ASP A 89 1.98 4.76 -4.98
CA ASP A 89 1.84 4.36 -6.37
C ASP A 89 2.94 3.35 -6.72
N ASN A 90 2.62 2.07 -6.52
CA ASN A 90 3.54 0.97 -6.66
C ASN A 90 3.12 0.04 -7.82
N PRO A 91 4.07 -0.49 -8.62
CA PRO A 91 5.52 -0.18 -8.68
C PRO A 91 5.83 1.13 -9.43
N VAL A 92 7.12 1.45 -9.65
CA VAL A 92 7.52 2.57 -10.53
C VAL A 92 6.85 2.44 -11.90
N GLY A 93 6.30 3.56 -12.41
CA GLY A 93 5.44 3.59 -13.60
C GLY A 93 3.94 3.58 -13.32
N THR A 94 3.52 3.23 -12.10
CA THR A 94 2.13 3.31 -11.66
C THR A 94 1.76 4.74 -11.30
N GLY A 95 0.56 5.20 -11.70
CA GLY A 95 0.01 6.48 -11.23
C GLY A 95 0.97 7.65 -11.48
N TYR A 96 1.37 8.34 -10.41
CA TYR A 96 2.35 9.43 -10.48
C TYR A 96 3.81 8.96 -10.41
N SER A 97 4.08 7.70 -10.02
CA SER A 97 5.43 7.13 -10.03
C SER A 97 5.94 6.96 -11.46
N TYR A 98 7.22 7.26 -11.70
CA TYR A 98 7.78 7.27 -13.04
C TYR A 98 9.21 6.75 -13.10
N VAL A 99 9.67 6.48 -14.31
CA VAL A 99 11.07 6.19 -14.63
C VAL A 99 11.56 7.16 -15.70
N GLU A 100 12.83 7.51 -15.65
CA GLU A 100 13.47 8.37 -16.65
C GLU A 100 13.80 7.60 -17.95
N ASP A 101 13.89 6.27 -17.86
CA ASP A 101 14.10 5.35 -18.98
C ASP A 101 13.28 4.06 -18.77
N ASP A 102 12.54 3.62 -19.79
CA ASP A 102 11.67 2.44 -19.75
C ASP A 102 12.41 1.15 -19.37
N ALA A 103 13.73 1.07 -19.56
CA ALA A 103 14.53 -0.08 -19.13
C ALA A 103 14.56 -0.25 -17.60
N LEU A 104 14.15 0.77 -16.84
CA LEU A 104 14.11 0.78 -15.38
C LEU A 104 12.80 0.24 -14.80
N TYR A 105 11.78 -0.05 -15.62
CA TYR A 105 10.59 -0.75 -15.13
C TYR A 105 10.96 -2.07 -14.46
N VAL A 106 10.29 -2.35 -13.35
CA VAL A 106 10.48 -3.59 -12.57
C VAL A 106 10.12 -4.81 -13.41
N LYS A 107 10.83 -5.92 -13.17
CA LYS A 107 10.68 -7.17 -13.95
C LYS A 107 10.14 -8.33 -13.12
N ASP A 108 10.19 -8.21 -11.80
CA ASP A 108 9.76 -9.21 -10.85
C ASP A 108 9.39 -8.55 -9.52
N ASN A 109 8.72 -9.32 -8.64
CA ASN A 109 8.32 -8.83 -7.33
C ASN A 109 9.50 -8.55 -6.39
N ALA A 110 10.66 -9.20 -6.59
CA ALA A 110 11.81 -8.97 -5.73
C ALA A 110 12.31 -7.53 -5.90
N GLN A 111 12.36 -7.04 -7.14
CA GLN A 111 12.66 -5.63 -7.43
C GLN A 111 11.58 -4.70 -6.87
N ILE A 112 10.30 -5.06 -6.98
CA ILE A 112 9.19 -4.28 -6.39
C ILE A 112 9.35 -4.14 -4.88
N ALA A 113 9.62 -5.25 -4.19
CA ALA A 113 9.85 -5.27 -2.76
C ALA A 113 11.05 -4.42 -2.36
N ALA A 114 12.17 -4.52 -3.08
CA ALA A 114 13.35 -3.72 -2.83
C ALA A 114 13.09 -2.20 -3.01
N ASP A 115 12.38 -1.82 -4.07
CA ASP A 115 12.00 -0.43 -4.34
C ASP A 115 11.07 0.10 -3.22
N LEU A 116 10.07 -0.69 -2.79
CA LEU A 116 9.18 -0.35 -1.66
C LEU A 116 9.93 -0.21 -0.32
N VAL A 117 10.88 -1.10 -0.03
CA VAL A 117 11.71 -0.98 1.18
C VAL A 117 12.51 0.32 1.16
N THR A 118 13.10 0.69 0.03
CA THR A 118 13.79 1.98 -0.12
C THR A 118 12.82 3.15 0.05
N CYS A 119 11.63 3.09 -0.56
CA CYS A 119 10.57 4.09 -0.39
C CYS A 119 10.24 4.31 1.10
N MET A 120 9.96 3.23 1.84
CA MET A 120 9.61 3.33 3.26
C MET A 120 10.77 3.84 4.12
N LYS A 121 12.02 3.45 3.81
CA LYS A 121 13.21 3.95 4.50
C LYS A 121 13.36 5.47 4.33
N GLU A 122 13.15 6.01 3.14
CA GLU A 122 13.24 7.46 2.93
C GLU A 122 12.06 8.22 3.56
N VAL A 123 10.83 7.68 3.47
CA VAL A 123 9.66 8.28 4.14
C VAL A 123 9.86 8.34 5.66
N PHE A 124 10.37 7.29 6.29
CA PHE A 124 10.61 7.31 7.74
C PHE A 124 11.74 8.25 8.15
N LYS A 125 12.74 8.48 7.28
CA LYS A 125 13.78 9.49 7.55
C LYS A 125 13.23 10.92 7.54
N THR A 126 12.29 11.22 6.63
CA THR A 126 11.66 12.54 6.57
C THR A 126 10.59 12.71 7.65
N ASN A 127 10.00 11.61 8.11
CA ASN A 127 8.93 11.60 9.11
C ASN A 127 9.27 10.63 10.28
N PRO A 128 10.24 10.97 11.14
CA PRO A 128 10.81 10.05 12.14
C PRO A 128 9.82 9.56 13.20
N ASP A 129 8.70 10.27 13.39
CA ASP A 129 7.64 9.83 14.30
C ASP A 129 7.01 8.49 13.84
N MET A 130 7.02 8.21 12.53
CA MET A 130 6.45 6.99 11.94
C MET A 130 7.18 5.71 12.35
N GLU A 131 8.48 5.78 12.69
CA GLU A 131 9.26 4.61 13.09
C GLU A 131 8.70 3.92 14.34
N ARG A 132 7.97 4.67 15.19
CA ARG A 132 7.43 4.18 16.47
C ARG A 132 5.93 3.86 16.42
N MET A 133 5.27 4.20 15.32
CA MET A 133 3.84 3.95 15.17
C MET A 133 3.60 2.46 14.90
N PRO A 134 2.53 1.86 15.48
CA PRO A 134 2.11 0.51 15.10
C PRO A 134 1.88 0.45 13.58
N PHE A 135 2.75 -0.27 12.87
CA PHE A 135 2.77 -0.26 11.40
C PHE A 135 2.16 -1.54 10.83
N PHE A 136 1.20 -1.38 9.93
CA PHE A 136 0.52 -2.47 9.22
C PHE A 136 0.50 -2.20 7.71
N VAL A 137 0.53 -3.27 6.93
CA VAL A 137 0.35 -3.19 5.47
C VAL A 137 -0.96 -3.86 5.09
N PHE A 138 -1.80 -3.12 4.38
CA PHE A 138 -3.03 -3.62 3.80
C PHE A 138 -2.91 -3.61 2.29
N ALA A 139 -3.52 -4.59 1.63
CA ALA A 139 -3.38 -4.75 0.20
C ALA A 139 -4.63 -5.33 -0.44
N GLU A 140 -4.77 -5.13 -1.75
CA GLU A 140 -5.84 -5.71 -2.55
C GLU A 140 -5.30 -6.41 -3.80
N SER A 141 -5.95 -7.49 -4.26
CA SER A 141 -5.72 -8.07 -5.59
C SER A 141 -4.26 -8.51 -5.76
N TYR A 142 -3.55 -8.11 -6.83
CA TYR A 142 -2.12 -8.40 -6.99
C TYR A 142 -1.24 -7.73 -5.93
N GLY A 143 -1.76 -6.68 -5.26
CA GLY A 143 -1.13 -6.01 -4.14
C GLY A 143 -0.77 -6.98 -3.04
N GLY A 144 -1.58 -8.03 -2.83
CA GLY A 144 -1.28 -9.05 -1.83
C GLY A 144 0.03 -9.80 -2.09
N LYS A 145 0.38 -10.11 -3.35
CA LYS A 145 1.68 -10.72 -3.67
C LYS A 145 2.83 -9.78 -3.39
N MET A 146 2.70 -8.53 -3.86
CA MET A 146 3.71 -7.49 -3.65
C MET A 146 3.94 -7.24 -2.15
N THR A 147 2.86 -7.23 -1.35
CA THR A 147 2.89 -7.08 0.10
C THR A 147 3.61 -8.22 0.80
N VAL A 148 3.44 -9.48 0.37
CA VAL A 148 4.15 -10.61 0.98
C VAL A 148 5.67 -10.49 0.74
N ASP A 149 6.08 -10.20 -0.49
CA ASP A 149 7.50 -10.04 -0.82
C ASP A 149 8.11 -8.79 -0.12
N PHE A 150 7.38 -7.68 -0.09
CA PHE A 150 7.75 -6.49 0.68
C PHE A 150 7.90 -6.78 2.17
N ALA A 151 6.92 -7.43 2.80
CA ALA A 151 6.92 -7.67 4.24
C ALA A 151 8.11 -8.54 4.68
N LEU A 152 8.49 -9.53 3.88
CA LEU A 152 9.67 -10.35 4.13
C LEU A 152 10.96 -9.51 4.03
N ALA A 153 11.10 -8.71 2.96
CA ALA A 153 12.27 -7.84 2.78
C ALA A 153 12.37 -6.73 3.83
N PHE A 154 11.23 -6.16 4.25
CA PHE A 154 11.18 -5.10 5.25
C PHE A 154 11.50 -5.64 6.65
N ASP A 155 10.99 -6.82 7.02
CA ASP A 155 11.34 -7.51 8.26
C ASP A 155 12.85 -7.86 8.31
N GLU A 156 13.44 -8.28 7.19
CA GLU A 156 14.89 -8.47 7.10
C GLU A 156 15.66 -7.16 7.28
N ALA A 157 15.23 -6.07 6.65
CA ALA A 157 15.83 -4.74 6.82
C ALA A 157 15.76 -4.26 8.29
N ILE A 158 14.66 -4.52 9.00
CA ILE A 158 14.52 -4.23 10.44
C ILE A 158 15.54 -5.05 11.25
N LYS A 159 15.64 -6.36 11.00
CA LYS A 159 16.57 -7.26 11.70
C LYS A 159 18.04 -6.88 11.46
N ASN A 160 18.36 -6.34 10.29
CA ASN A 160 19.69 -5.86 9.94
C ASN A 160 19.99 -4.45 10.49
N GLY A 161 19.02 -3.78 11.11
CA GLY A 161 19.17 -2.42 11.65
C GLY A 161 19.23 -1.35 10.57
N GLU A 162 18.72 -1.63 9.37
CA GLU A 162 18.68 -0.67 8.26
C GLU A 162 17.51 0.31 8.35
N VAL A 163 16.47 -0.06 9.10
CA VAL A 163 15.28 0.74 9.37
C VAL A 163 14.75 0.40 10.76
N THR A 164 14.23 1.41 11.47
CA THR A 164 13.51 1.20 12.74
C THR A 164 12.02 1.25 12.44
N SER A 165 11.26 0.22 12.86
CA SER A 165 9.81 0.18 12.68
C SER A 165 9.15 -0.74 13.71
N ASP A 166 8.00 -0.33 14.26
CA ASP A 166 7.07 -1.22 14.96
C ASP A 166 6.16 -1.93 13.94
N PHE A 167 6.75 -2.74 13.06
CA PHE A 167 6.02 -3.50 12.04
C PHE A 167 5.29 -4.70 12.67
N ARG A 168 3.95 -4.72 12.54
CA ARG A 168 3.09 -5.66 13.27
C ARG A 168 2.38 -6.69 12.41
N GLY A 169 2.27 -6.47 11.10
CA GLY A 169 1.74 -7.48 10.19
C GLY A 169 1.10 -6.95 8.92
N VAL A 170 0.50 -7.89 8.19
CA VAL A 170 -0.13 -7.66 6.89
C VAL A 170 -1.56 -8.17 6.86
N ALA A 171 -2.40 -7.53 6.06
CA ALA A 171 -3.76 -7.97 5.76
C ALA A 171 -4.00 -7.91 4.25
N LEU A 172 -4.51 -9.01 3.69
CA LEU A 172 -4.56 -9.25 2.25
C LEU A 172 -6.02 -9.37 1.82
N GLY A 173 -6.61 -8.27 1.33
CA GLY A 173 -7.97 -8.21 0.79
C GLY A 173 -8.02 -8.83 -0.61
N ASP A 174 -8.95 -9.76 -0.83
CA ASP A 174 -9.23 -10.43 -2.12
C ASP A 174 -7.99 -10.70 -2.99
N SER A 175 -6.93 -11.18 -2.35
CA SER A 175 -5.60 -11.15 -2.92
C SER A 175 -5.32 -12.34 -3.83
N TRP A 176 -4.69 -12.08 -4.96
CA TRP A 176 -4.24 -13.12 -5.88
C TRP A 176 -2.89 -13.67 -5.43
N ILE A 177 -2.89 -14.60 -4.46
CA ILE A 177 -1.66 -15.22 -3.91
C ILE A 177 -1.24 -16.47 -4.68
N SER A 178 -2.06 -17.52 -4.68
CA SER A 178 -1.77 -18.78 -5.39
C SER A 178 -2.59 -18.85 -6.67
N PRO A 179 -1.98 -18.68 -7.86
CA PRO A 179 -2.74 -18.74 -9.12
C PRO A 179 -3.47 -20.06 -9.30
N MET A 180 -2.87 -21.18 -8.92
CA MET A 180 -3.50 -22.49 -9.06
C MET A 180 -4.72 -22.63 -8.15
N ASP A 181 -4.61 -22.23 -6.88
CA ASP A 181 -5.74 -22.33 -5.96
C ASP A 181 -6.87 -21.36 -6.36
N SER A 182 -6.53 -20.14 -6.78
CA SER A 182 -7.52 -19.18 -7.29
C SER A 182 -8.23 -19.73 -8.52
N VAL A 183 -7.49 -20.09 -9.57
CA VAL A 183 -8.08 -20.50 -10.87
C VAL A 183 -8.87 -21.80 -10.74
N ASN A 184 -8.41 -22.76 -9.94
CA ASN A 184 -9.11 -24.03 -9.75
C ASN A 184 -10.47 -23.87 -9.04
N THR A 185 -10.68 -22.80 -8.28
CA THR A 185 -11.96 -22.55 -7.59
C THR A 185 -12.98 -21.82 -8.46
N TRP A 186 -12.56 -21.08 -9.48
CA TRP A 186 -13.48 -20.28 -10.29
C TRP A 186 -14.56 -21.09 -10.97
N GLY A 187 -14.20 -22.28 -11.45
CA GLY A 187 -15.14 -23.18 -12.08
C GLY A 187 -16.31 -23.47 -11.15
N SER A 188 -16.04 -24.02 -9.97
CA SER A 188 -17.08 -24.36 -9.01
C SER A 188 -17.81 -23.12 -8.50
N TYR A 189 -17.10 -22.02 -8.25
CA TYR A 189 -17.71 -20.77 -7.80
C TYR A 189 -18.77 -20.24 -8.78
N LEU A 190 -18.43 -20.16 -10.08
CA LEU A 190 -19.35 -19.68 -11.12
C LEU A 190 -20.60 -20.56 -11.29
N ASP A 191 -20.47 -21.87 -11.07
CA ASP A 191 -21.61 -22.79 -11.12
C ASP A 191 -22.57 -22.54 -9.95
N HIS A 192 -22.04 -22.37 -8.74
CA HIS A 192 -22.84 -22.05 -7.55
C HIS A 192 -23.51 -20.67 -7.64
N CYS A 193 -22.86 -19.69 -8.28
CA CYS A 193 -23.41 -18.36 -8.51
C CYS A 193 -24.40 -18.29 -9.68
N GLY A 194 -24.73 -19.42 -10.34
CA GLY A 194 -25.66 -19.46 -11.47
C GLY A 194 -25.19 -18.67 -12.69
N SER A 195 -23.88 -18.37 -12.77
CA SER A 195 -23.27 -17.51 -13.78
C SER A 195 -22.74 -18.28 -15.00
N ARG A 196 -22.83 -19.62 -14.99
CA ARG A 196 -22.52 -20.44 -16.16
C ARG A 196 -23.72 -20.53 -17.09
N ASN A 197 -23.45 -20.44 -18.39
CA ASN A 197 -24.43 -20.77 -19.43
C ASN A 197 -24.91 -22.24 -19.22
N PRO A 198 -26.22 -22.48 -19.04
CA PRO A 198 -26.76 -23.82 -18.83
C PRO A 198 -26.41 -24.83 -19.93
N SER A 199 -26.08 -24.36 -21.14
CA SER A 199 -25.72 -25.21 -22.29
C SER A 199 -24.34 -25.86 -22.20
N CYS A 200 -23.49 -25.48 -21.24
CA CYS A 200 -22.13 -26.02 -21.08
C CYS A 200 -22.04 -27.14 -20.03
N LYS A 201 -23.17 -27.70 -19.58
CA LYS A 201 -23.18 -28.77 -18.56
C LYS A 201 -22.77 -30.16 -19.08
N ASP A 202 -22.74 -30.35 -20.40
CA ASP A 202 -22.55 -31.68 -21.04
C ASP A 202 -21.29 -31.79 -21.95
N MET A 203 -20.25 -30.98 -21.71
CA MET A 203 -18.92 -31.15 -22.33
C MET A 203 -17.91 -31.65 -21.29
#